data_AF-A0A7V9VZM7-F1
#
_entry.id   AF-A0A7V9VZM7-F1
#
_cell.length_a   1.000
_cell.length_b   1.000
_cell.length_c   1.000
_cell.angle_alpha   90.00
_cell.angle_beta   90.00
_cell.angle_gamma   90.00
#
_symmetry.space_group_name_H-M   'P 1'
#
loop_
_entity.id
_entity.type
_entity.pdbx_description
1 polymer ?
#
loop_
_entity_poly.entity_id
_entity_poly.type
_entity_poly.pdbx_seq_one_letter_code
_entity_poly.pdbx_strand_id
1 'polypeptide(L)'
;MRRTTTRNLLLPALLAVAIAPMSLSAIAAPEGDSWQEQRQERFEERRQAIFERAGLDDETRSELEELHSEHMQALRELHEQHRDRMDEILDEEQREALREAKREMRQEYRAERGKERHQSLQQRLTALVDSWDLSDEEREELTELRESLYADMQELRGQSFDSREERREAWQGLRDEHKEALGELLSDEQIAEMQGVMRSGKGMGYGKRGGERRNN
;
A
#
# COMPACT_ATOMS: atom_id res chain seq x y z
N MET A 1 -14.46 -69.59 30.64
CA MET A 1 -13.14 -69.75 31.30
C MET A 1 -12.51 -68.38 31.45
N ARG A 2 -12.13 -68.02 32.68
CA ARG A 2 -11.35 -66.83 33.01
C ARG A 2 -9.92 -66.99 32.48
N ARG A 3 -9.32 -65.97 31.87
CA ARG A 3 -7.94 -65.54 32.15
C ARG A 3 -7.80 -64.04 31.91
N THR A 4 -7.61 -63.35 33.03
CA THR A 4 -7.14 -61.99 33.23
C THR A 4 -5.61 -61.95 33.22
N THR A 5 -5.00 -60.95 32.57
CA THR A 5 -3.66 -60.40 32.85
C THR A 5 -3.63 -58.99 32.22
N THR A 6 -3.95 -57.88 32.89
CA THR A 6 -3.17 -57.03 33.82
C THR A 6 -1.73 -56.68 33.42
N ARG A 7 -1.46 -55.35 33.45
CA ARG A 7 -0.19 -54.61 33.68
C ARG A 7 0.69 -54.39 32.43
N ASN A 8 1.22 -53.19 32.12
CA ASN A 8 1.58 -52.04 32.95
C ASN A 8 1.48 -50.69 32.20
N LEU A 9 1.19 -49.67 33.00
CA LEU A 9 1.35 -48.23 32.83
C LEU A 9 2.73 -47.82 32.25
N LEU A 10 2.73 -46.91 31.28
CA LEU A 10 3.79 -45.90 31.10
C LEU A 10 3.14 -44.52 30.94
N LEU A 11 3.46 -43.66 31.91
CA LEU A 11 3.06 -42.26 32.08
C LEU A 11 3.81 -41.34 31.08
N PRO A 12 3.36 -40.08 30.91
CA PRO A 12 3.72 -39.18 29.82
C PRO A 12 5.09 -38.54 30.02
N ALA A 13 5.90 -38.51 28.96
CA ALA A 13 7.15 -37.76 28.93
C ALA A 13 6.88 -36.28 28.57
N LEU A 14 7.52 -35.42 29.34
CA LEU A 14 7.34 -33.97 29.40
C LEU A 14 7.70 -33.24 28.09
N LEU A 15 6.89 -32.22 27.84
CA LEU A 15 7.03 -31.12 26.90
C LEU A 15 8.35 -30.37 27.10
N ALA A 16 9.20 -30.36 26.08
CA ALA A 16 10.36 -29.48 25.97
C ALA A 16 10.29 -28.72 24.63
N VAL A 17 9.53 -27.62 24.62
CA VAL A 17 9.58 -26.62 23.55
C VAL A 17 10.87 -25.83 23.75
N ALA A 18 11.89 -26.16 22.96
CA ALA A 18 13.08 -25.34 22.85
C ALA A 18 12.70 -24.04 22.11
N ILE A 19 12.57 -22.95 22.86
CA ILE A 19 12.52 -21.61 22.30
C ILE A 19 13.93 -21.30 21.78
N ALA A 20 14.15 -21.50 20.49
CA ALA A 20 15.34 -20.98 19.84
C ALA A 20 15.25 -19.44 19.81
N PRO A 21 16.32 -18.70 20.19
CA PRO A 21 16.37 -17.27 19.95
C PRO A 21 16.39 -17.06 18.44
N MET A 22 15.28 -16.56 17.90
CA MET A 22 15.27 -16.00 16.55
C MET A 22 16.19 -14.78 16.58
N SER A 23 17.42 -14.97 16.11
CA SER A 23 18.28 -13.84 15.73
C SER A 23 17.60 -13.16 14.56
N LEU A 24 17.00 -12.01 14.84
CA LEU A 24 16.51 -11.09 13.83
C LEU A 24 17.74 -10.59 13.07
N SER A 25 18.06 -11.21 11.94
CA SER A 25 19.07 -10.69 11.03
C SER A 25 18.57 -9.34 10.51
N ALA A 26 19.25 -8.27 10.93
CA ALA A 26 19.09 -6.94 10.37
C ALA A 26 19.39 -7.01 8.87
N ILE A 27 18.36 -6.94 8.03
CA ILE A 27 18.54 -6.77 6.59
C ILE A 27 18.92 -5.30 6.38
N ALA A 28 20.23 -5.05 6.34
CA ALA A 28 20.78 -3.83 5.78
C ALA A 28 20.21 -3.66 4.36
N ALA A 29 19.54 -2.54 4.11
CA ALA A 29 18.98 -2.22 2.81
C ALA A 29 20.11 -2.13 1.76
N PRO A 30 20.11 -2.95 0.69
CA PRO A 30 21.18 -2.89 -0.29
C PRO A 30 20.96 -1.75 -1.28
N GLU A 31 22.04 -1.05 -1.64
CA GLU A 31 22.07 0.01 -2.63
C GLU A 31 21.54 -0.45 -4.01
N GLY A 32 20.83 0.46 -4.69
CA GLY A 32 20.74 0.54 -6.16
C GLY A 32 19.89 -0.49 -6.89
N ASP A 33 20.34 -1.74 -6.95
CA ASP A 33 19.75 -2.81 -7.80
C ASP A 33 18.86 -3.78 -7.02
N SER A 34 19.13 -3.95 -5.73
CA SER A 34 18.45 -4.95 -4.89
C SER A 34 16.95 -4.69 -4.71
N TRP A 35 16.49 -3.45 -4.91
CA TRP A 35 15.08 -3.09 -4.77
C TRP A 35 14.23 -3.53 -5.96
N GLN A 36 14.82 -3.59 -7.16
CA GLN A 36 14.13 -4.10 -8.33
C GLN A 36 14.06 -5.62 -8.28
N GLU A 37 15.17 -6.27 -7.91
CA GLU A 37 15.25 -7.71 -7.69
C GLU A 37 14.30 -8.16 -6.59
N GLN A 38 14.33 -7.56 -5.39
CA GLN A 38 13.38 -7.88 -4.32
C GLN A 38 11.91 -7.67 -4.71
N ARG A 39 11.63 -6.69 -5.56
CA ARG A 39 10.27 -6.45 -6.04
C ARG A 39 9.82 -7.52 -7.04
N GLN A 40 10.73 -7.96 -7.89
CA GLN A 40 10.51 -9.03 -8.84
C GLN A 40 10.33 -10.36 -8.12
N GLU A 41 11.19 -10.67 -7.15
CA GLU A 41 11.07 -11.83 -6.26
C GLU A 41 9.71 -11.85 -5.56
N ARG A 42 9.32 -10.75 -4.90
CA ARG A 42 7.99 -10.66 -4.25
C ARG A 42 6.83 -10.83 -5.23
N PHE A 43 6.99 -10.40 -6.47
CA PHE A 43 5.97 -10.57 -7.49
C PHE A 43 5.86 -12.03 -7.93
N GLU A 44 7.01 -12.69 -8.13
CA GLU A 44 7.10 -14.12 -8.46
C GLU A 44 6.55 -14.97 -7.31
N GLU A 45 6.97 -14.73 -6.07
CA GLU A 45 6.42 -15.38 -4.86
C GLU A 45 4.90 -15.25 -4.78
N ARG A 46 4.38 -14.04 -4.99
CA ARG A 46 2.94 -13.79 -4.97
C ARG A 46 2.22 -14.52 -6.11
N ARG A 47 2.84 -14.62 -7.29
CA ARG A 47 2.29 -15.36 -8.43
C ARG A 47 2.26 -16.87 -8.13
N GLN A 48 3.34 -17.43 -7.57
CA GLN A 48 3.39 -18.83 -7.14
C GLN A 48 2.30 -19.15 -6.11
N ALA A 49 2.14 -18.30 -5.09
CA ALA A 49 1.11 -18.47 -4.08
C ALA A 49 -0.32 -18.45 -4.67
N ILE A 50 -0.55 -17.69 -5.76
CA ILE A 50 -1.84 -17.69 -6.47
C ILE A 50 -2.05 -19.01 -7.20
N PHE A 51 -1.02 -19.53 -7.87
CA PHE A 51 -1.09 -20.81 -8.59
C PHE A 51 -1.32 -22.00 -7.64
N GLU A 52 -0.61 -22.04 -6.52
CA GLU A 52 -0.82 -23.03 -5.46
C GLU A 52 -2.23 -22.97 -4.89
N ARG A 53 -2.73 -21.76 -4.59
CA ARG A 53 -4.11 -21.57 -4.11
C ARG A 53 -5.16 -21.99 -5.13
N ALA A 54 -4.87 -21.81 -6.42
CA ALA A 54 -5.73 -22.24 -7.51
C ALA A 54 -5.64 -23.76 -7.78
N GLY A 55 -4.70 -24.47 -7.14
CA GLY A 55 -4.49 -25.90 -7.34
C GLY A 55 -3.94 -26.24 -8.72
N LEU A 56 -3.19 -25.33 -9.35
CA LEU A 56 -2.57 -25.57 -10.65
C LEU A 56 -1.35 -26.49 -10.48
N ASP A 57 -1.30 -27.53 -11.30
CA ASP A 57 -0.14 -28.41 -11.41
C ASP A 57 1.07 -27.69 -12.02
N ASP A 58 2.23 -28.31 -11.88
CA ASP A 58 3.52 -27.73 -12.28
C ASP A 58 3.64 -27.57 -13.80
N GLU A 59 3.00 -28.43 -14.60
CA GLU A 59 3.01 -28.36 -16.06
C GLU A 59 2.21 -27.14 -16.53
N THR A 60 0.97 -26.99 -16.08
CA THR A 60 0.10 -25.84 -16.38
C THR A 60 0.73 -24.53 -15.90
N ARG A 61 1.39 -24.56 -14.74
CA ARG A 61 2.12 -23.41 -14.22
C ARG A 61 3.25 -23.00 -15.17
N SER A 62 4.09 -23.94 -15.58
CA SER A 62 5.22 -23.67 -16.48
C SER A 62 4.75 -23.07 -17.81
N GLU A 63 3.68 -23.61 -18.40
CA GLU A 63 3.10 -23.10 -19.65
C GLU A 63 2.60 -21.65 -19.50
N LEU A 64 1.95 -21.31 -18.38
CA LEU A 64 1.48 -19.94 -18.11
C LEU A 64 2.63 -18.95 -17.93
N GLU A 65 3.75 -19.40 -17.35
CA GLU A 65 4.93 -18.57 -17.17
C GLU A 65 5.65 -18.29 -18.48
N GLU A 66 5.78 -19.32 -19.33
CA GLU A 66 6.29 -19.18 -20.69
C GLU A 66 5.44 -18.20 -21.49
N LEU A 67 4.12 -18.40 -21.53
CA LEU A 67 3.20 -17.50 -22.22
C LEU A 67 3.26 -16.06 -21.68
N HIS A 68 3.42 -15.88 -20.37
CA HIS A 68 3.59 -14.56 -19.79
C HIS A 68 4.91 -13.90 -20.23
N SER A 69 6.00 -14.67 -20.26
CA SER A 69 7.31 -14.20 -20.73
C SER A 69 7.24 -13.79 -22.20
N GLU A 70 6.66 -14.62 -23.06
CA GLU A 70 6.44 -14.34 -24.48
C GLU A 70 5.58 -13.07 -24.66
N HIS A 71 4.49 -12.94 -23.90
CA HIS A 71 3.64 -11.75 -23.96
C HIS A 71 4.40 -10.48 -23.57
N MET A 72 5.23 -10.54 -22.53
CA MET A 72 6.04 -9.39 -22.10
C MET A 72 7.12 -9.04 -23.13
N GLN A 73 7.71 -10.02 -23.80
CA GLN A 73 8.65 -9.80 -24.90
C GLN A 73 7.94 -9.13 -26.09
N ALA A 74 6.79 -9.66 -26.50
CA ALA A 74 5.98 -9.07 -27.57
C ALA A 74 5.57 -7.61 -27.27
N LEU A 75 5.24 -7.29 -26.01
CA LEU A 75 4.95 -5.91 -25.60
C LEU A 75 6.18 -5.00 -25.64
N ARG A 76 7.37 -5.51 -25.32
CA ARG A 76 8.63 -4.73 -25.42
C ARG A 76 8.92 -4.41 -26.88
N GLU A 77 8.89 -5.41 -27.74
CA GLU A 77 9.08 -5.24 -29.19
C GLU A 77 8.05 -4.27 -29.77
N LEU A 78 6.78 -4.37 -29.35
CA LEU A 78 5.74 -3.44 -29.79
C LEU A 78 6.02 -2.00 -29.34
N HIS A 79 6.50 -1.80 -28.11
CA HIS A 79 6.88 -0.47 -27.62
C HIS A 79 8.10 0.09 -28.36
N GLU A 80 9.09 -0.74 -28.67
CA GLU A 80 10.26 -0.35 -29.46
C GLU A 80 9.84 0.06 -30.87
N GLN A 81 9.06 -0.77 -31.57
CA GLN A 81 8.51 -0.42 -32.88
C GLN A 81 7.66 0.86 -32.84
N HIS A 82 6.88 1.05 -31.77
CA HIS A 82 6.11 2.28 -31.61
C HIS A 82 7.02 3.50 -31.44
N ARG A 83 8.10 3.36 -30.68
CA ARG A 83 9.10 4.43 -30.51
C ARG A 83 9.81 4.73 -31.83
N ASP A 84 10.22 3.73 -32.58
CA ASP A 84 10.90 3.92 -33.87
C ASP A 84 9.99 4.66 -34.85
N ARG A 85 8.71 4.25 -34.96
CA ARG A 85 7.71 4.97 -35.77
C ARG A 85 7.49 6.41 -35.29
N MET A 86 7.59 6.66 -33.99
CA MET A 86 7.51 8.03 -33.47
C MET A 86 8.74 8.84 -33.86
N ASP A 87 9.92 8.23 -33.89
CA ASP A 87 11.18 8.88 -34.29
C ASP A 87 11.25 9.12 -35.81
N GLU A 88 10.50 8.36 -36.62
CA GLU A 88 10.31 8.63 -38.06
C GLU A 88 9.38 9.83 -38.33
N ILE A 89 8.42 10.09 -37.44
CA ILE A 89 7.40 11.13 -37.62
C ILE A 89 7.81 12.45 -36.94
N LEU A 90 8.41 12.36 -35.74
CA LEU A 90 8.76 13.49 -34.91
C LEU A 90 10.28 13.64 -34.80
N ASP A 91 10.75 14.86 -35.07
CA ASP A 91 12.11 15.25 -34.69
C ASP A 91 12.28 15.33 -33.17
N GLU A 92 13.51 15.53 -32.70
CA GLU A 92 13.82 15.57 -31.26
C GLU A 92 13.13 16.73 -30.55
N GLU A 93 13.01 17.89 -31.18
CA GLU A 93 12.39 19.09 -30.59
C GLU A 93 10.89 18.87 -30.38
N GLN A 94 10.19 18.37 -31.40
CA GLN A 94 8.77 18.03 -31.32
C GLN A 94 8.49 16.94 -30.29
N ARG A 95 9.39 15.97 -30.16
CA ARG A 95 9.28 14.89 -29.18
C ARG A 95 9.43 15.40 -27.76
N GLU A 96 10.42 16.26 -27.51
CA GLU A 96 10.62 16.84 -26.18
C GLU A 96 9.46 17.74 -25.80
N ALA A 97 8.98 18.58 -26.73
CA ALA A 97 7.77 19.38 -26.53
C ALA A 97 6.54 18.51 -26.19
N LEU A 98 6.36 17.37 -26.86
CA LEU A 98 5.28 16.43 -26.56
C LEU A 98 5.43 15.76 -25.18
N ARG A 99 6.67 15.41 -24.79
CA ARG A 99 6.95 14.84 -23.46
C ARG A 99 6.66 15.85 -22.36
N GLU A 100 7.08 17.10 -22.56
CA GLU A 100 6.81 18.21 -21.65
C GLU A 100 5.31 18.47 -21.50
N ALA A 101 4.58 18.63 -22.61
CA ALA A 101 3.14 18.82 -22.58
C ALA A 101 2.42 17.66 -21.86
N LYS A 102 2.83 16.40 -22.11
CA LYS A 102 2.30 15.23 -21.37
C LYS A 102 2.64 15.29 -19.88
N ARG A 103 3.82 15.78 -19.52
CA ARG A 103 4.28 15.92 -18.13
C ARG A 103 3.48 17.00 -17.40
N GLU A 104 3.28 18.15 -18.02
CA GLU A 104 2.47 19.26 -17.52
C GLU A 104 1.01 18.85 -17.34
N MET A 105 0.38 18.29 -18.38
CA MET A 105 -1.00 17.81 -18.31
C MET A 105 -1.19 16.78 -17.17
N ARG A 106 -0.21 15.87 -16.96
CA ARG A 106 -0.27 14.93 -15.82
C ARG A 106 -0.14 15.64 -14.48
N GLN A 107 0.69 16.67 -14.37
CA GLN A 107 0.86 17.44 -13.14
C GLN A 107 -0.40 18.23 -12.82
N GLU A 108 -0.98 18.91 -13.80
CA GLU A 108 -2.25 19.62 -13.69
C GLU A 108 -3.37 18.68 -13.26
N TYR A 109 -3.54 17.56 -13.97
CA TYR A 109 -4.56 16.57 -13.63
C TYR A 109 -4.36 16.00 -12.21
N ARG A 110 -3.11 15.75 -11.79
CA ARG A 110 -2.81 15.29 -10.43
C ARG A 110 -3.10 16.37 -9.39
N ALA A 111 -2.80 17.63 -9.69
CA ALA A 111 -3.05 18.76 -8.80
C ALA A 111 -4.56 19.00 -8.66
N GLU A 112 -5.30 19.00 -9.76
CA GLU A 112 -6.76 19.14 -9.79
C GLU A 112 -7.44 18.01 -9.02
N ARG A 113 -7.14 16.75 -9.36
CA ARG A 113 -7.67 15.59 -8.65
C ARG A 113 -7.25 15.57 -7.18
N GLY A 114 -6.06 16.08 -6.88
CA GLY A 114 -5.58 16.26 -5.51
C GLY A 114 -6.45 17.25 -4.73
N LYS A 115 -6.74 18.41 -5.32
CA LYS A 115 -7.61 19.45 -4.74
C LYS A 115 -9.04 18.95 -4.55
N GLU A 116 -9.63 18.30 -5.56
CA GLU A 116 -10.97 17.71 -5.47
C GLU A 116 -11.06 16.69 -4.34
N ARG A 117 -10.09 15.77 -4.27
CA ARG A 117 -10.02 14.78 -3.19
C ARG A 117 -9.91 15.45 -1.84
N HIS A 118 -9.06 16.46 -1.70
CA HIS A 118 -8.88 17.19 -0.46
C HIS A 118 -10.17 17.91 -0.03
N GLN A 119 -10.83 18.64 -0.93
CA GLN A 119 -12.12 19.28 -0.64
C GLN A 119 -13.20 18.28 -0.27
N SER A 120 -13.31 17.16 -1.01
CA SER A 120 -14.30 16.12 -0.71
C SER A 120 -14.05 15.47 0.66
N LEU A 121 -12.78 15.30 1.05
CA LEU A 121 -12.43 14.77 2.36
C LEU A 121 -12.75 15.79 3.46
N GLN A 122 -12.42 17.06 3.26
CA GLN A 122 -12.77 18.13 4.20
C GLN A 122 -14.27 18.20 4.45
N GLN A 123 -15.09 18.21 3.40
CA GLN A 123 -16.56 18.24 3.52
C GLN A 123 -17.10 17.05 4.31
N ARG A 124 -16.57 15.84 4.05
CA ARG A 124 -16.97 14.63 4.79
C ARG A 124 -16.57 14.69 6.25
N LEU A 125 -15.38 15.20 6.56
CA LEU A 125 -14.90 15.37 7.93
C LEU A 125 -15.70 16.44 8.68
N THR A 126 -16.01 17.57 8.04
CA THR A 126 -16.87 18.60 8.62
C THR A 126 -18.25 18.04 8.94
N ALA A 127 -18.90 17.37 7.99
CA ALA A 127 -20.21 16.76 8.23
C ALA A 127 -20.19 15.68 9.33
N LEU A 128 -19.08 14.95 9.45
CA LEU A 128 -18.89 13.96 10.51
C LEU A 128 -18.77 14.64 11.89
N VAL A 129 -17.90 15.65 12.02
CA VAL A 129 -17.74 16.41 13.26
C VAL A 129 -19.04 17.13 13.65
N ASP A 130 -19.79 17.64 12.67
CA ASP A 130 -21.11 18.25 12.89
C ASP A 130 -22.13 17.27 13.45
N SER A 131 -22.01 15.97 13.14
CA SER A 131 -22.92 14.93 13.65
C SER A 131 -22.64 14.46 15.07
N TRP A 132 -21.49 14.82 15.64
CA TRP A 132 -21.05 14.35 16.96
C TRP A 132 -21.54 15.23 18.12
N ASP A 133 -22.33 16.27 17.84
CA ASP A 133 -22.89 17.19 18.84
C ASP A 133 -21.84 17.71 19.87
N LEU A 134 -20.59 17.88 19.43
CA LEU A 134 -19.49 18.40 20.26
C LEU A 134 -19.78 19.84 20.70
N SER A 135 -19.36 20.17 21.93
CA SER A 135 -19.36 21.54 22.46
C SER A 135 -18.45 22.46 21.64
N ASP A 136 -18.66 23.77 21.78
CA ASP A 136 -17.82 24.77 21.11
C ASP A 136 -16.37 24.67 21.59
N GLU A 137 -16.16 24.41 22.90
CA GLU A 137 -14.84 24.17 23.47
C GLU A 137 -14.16 22.92 22.87
N GLU A 138 -14.85 21.78 22.78
CA GLU A 138 -14.29 20.55 22.17
C GLU A 138 -13.99 20.73 20.67
N ARG A 139 -14.77 21.56 19.97
CA ARG A 139 -14.52 21.89 18.55
C ARG A 139 -13.30 22.78 18.36
N GLU A 140 -13.09 23.74 19.27
CA GLU A 140 -11.90 24.58 19.29
C GLU A 140 -10.65 23.71 19.54
N GLU A 141 -10.66 22.87 20.58
CA GLU A 141 -9.55 21.98 20.92
C GLU A 141 -9.23 20.98 19.78
N LEU A 142 -10.25 20.41 19.14
CA LEU A 142 -10.06 19.54 17.97
C LEU A 142 -9.46 20.30 16.77
N THR A 143 -9.82 21.57 16.60
CA THR A 143 -9.27 22.41 15.53
C THR A 143 -7.81 22.72 15.79
N GLU A 144 -7.46 23.12 17.02
CA GLU A 144 -6.09 23.37 17.45
C GLU A 144 -5.22 22.12 17.28
N LEU A 145 -5.71 20.95 17.70
CA LEU A 145 -5.02 19.66 17.56
C LEU A 145 -4.77 19.28 16.10
N ARG A 146 -5.67 19.65 15.20
CA ARG A 146 -5.48 19.44 13.76
C ARG A 146 -4.43 20.40 13.20
N GLU A 147 -4.42 21.64 13.64
CA GLU A 147 -3.45 22.65 13.20
C GLU A 147 -2.03 22.34 13.68
N SER A 148 -1.87 21.87 14.92
CA SER A 148 -0.59 21.42 15.46
C SER A 148 -0.04 20.24 14.63
N LEU A 149 -0.86 19.23 14.33
CA LEU A 149 -0.45 18.13 13.47
C LEU A 149 0.06 18.63 12.10
N TYR A 150 -0.62 19.60 11.47
CA TYR A 150 -0.15 20.15 10.20
C TYR A 150 1.18 20.88 10.33
N ALA A 151 1.39 21.62 11.41
CA ALA A 151 2.66 22.29 11.71
C ALA A 151 3.78 21.25 11.91
N ASP A 152 3.56 20.23 12.72
CA ASP A 152 4.53 19.18 13.01
C ASP A 152 4.88 18.37 11.75
N MET A 153 3.87 18.02 10.94
CA MET A 153 4.12 17.38 9.65
C MET A 153 4.94 18.26 8.70
N GLN A 154 4.77 19.58 8.76
CA GLN A 154 5.52 20.52 7.94
C GLN A 154 6.97 20.66 8.45
N GLU A 155 7.17 20.69 9.76
CA GLU A 155 8.50 20.66 10.38
C GLU A 155 9.24 19.37 10.03
N LEU A 156 8.59 18.21 10.20
CA LEU A 156 9.14 16.89 9.91
C LEU A 156 9.48 16.71 8.43
N ARG A 157 8.80 17.42 7.51
CA ARG A 157 9.18 17.48 6.09
C ARG A 157 10.44 18.31 5.83
N GLY A 158 10.70 19.32 6.65
CA GLY A 158 11.88 20.17 6.57
C GLY A 158 13.12 19.55 7.23
N GLN A 159 12.94 18.58 8.12
CA GLN A 159 14.04 17.87 8.78
C GLN A 159 14.76 16.90 7.84
N SER A 160 16.08 16.83 7.99
CA SER A 160 16.93 15.80 7.40
C SER A 160 17.09 14.62 8.36
N PHE A 161 17.09 13.40 7.83
CA PHE A 161 17.29 12.18 8.61
C PHE A 161 18.50 11.43 8.08
N ASP A 162 19.21 10.73 8.96
CA ASP A 162 20.39 9.96 8.61
C ASP A 162 20.00 8.66 7.90
N SER A 163 18.77 8.18 8.10
CA SER A 163 18.23 7.01 7.42
C SER A 163 16.76 7.10 7.04
N ARG A 164 16.33 6.24 6.12
CA ARG A 164 14.91 6.06 5.80
C ARG A 164 14.11 5.48 6.96
N GLU A 165 14.74 4.66 7.79
CA GLU A 165 14.07 4.03 8.93
C GLU A 165 13.82 5.06 10.02
N GLU A 166 14.83 5.87 10.37
CA GLU A 166 14.68 6.97 11.32
C GLU A 166 13.60 7.96 10.88
N ARG A 167 13.58 8.33 9.59
CA ARG A 167 12.49 9.12 9.03
C ARG A 167 11.15 8.43 9.27
N ARG A 168 11.03 7.13 8.97
CA ARG A 168 9.78 6.38 9.12
C ARG A 168 9.33 6.34 10.58
N GLU A 169 10.24 6.09 11.51
CA GLU A 169 9.99 6.08 12.95
C GLU A 169 9.48 7.44 13.42
N ALA A 170 10.11 8.55 12.98
CA ALA A 170 9.65 9.88 13.34
C ALA A 170 8.23 10.19 12.78
N TRP A 171 7.94 9.76 11.54
CA TRP A 171 6.59 9.85 10.98
C TRP A 171 5.57 8.95 11.69
N GLN A 172 6.03 7.86 12.29
CA GLN A 172 5.18 6.97 13.06
C GLN A 172 4.90 7.56 14.45
N GLY A 173 5.93 8.04 15.15
CA GLY A 173 5.80 8.73 16.44
C GLY A 173 4.80 9.88 16.37
N LEU A 174 4.93 10.77 15.38
CA LEU A 174 4.00 11.87 15.16
C LEU A 174 2.53 11.40 15.02
N ARG A 175 2.30 10.27 14.34
CA ARG A 175 0.95 9.72 14.16
C ARG A 175 0.41 9.10 15.44
N ASP A 176 1.28 8.46 16.21
CA ASP A 176 0.91 7.81 17.46
C ASP A 176 0.58 8.87 18.52
N GLU A 177 1.39 9.92 18.64
CA GLU A 177 1.15 11.09 19.51
C GLU A 177 -0.17 11.78 19.16
N HIS A 178 -0.41 12.05 17.87
CA HIS A 178 -1.67 12.67 17.45
C HIS A 178 -2.88 11.76 17.72
N LYS A 179 -2.73 10.44 17.57
CA LYS A 179 -3.80 9.50 17.88
C LYS A 179 -4.11 9.47 19.38
N GLU A 180 -3.09 9.56 20.23
CA GLU A 180 -3.24 9.65 21.68
C GLU A 180 -4.00 10.93 22.07
N ALA A 181 -3.57 12.09 21.54
CA ALA A 181 -4.24 13.36 21.78
C ALA A 181 -5.70 13.38 21.29
N LEU A 182 -6.00 12.73 20.16
CA LEU A 182 -7.38 12.56 19.70
C LEU A 182 -8.23 11.73 20.68
N GLY A 183 -7.61 10.76 21.38
CA GLY A 183 -8.29 9.90 22.36
C GLY A 183 -8.67 10.63 23.66
N GLU A 184 -8.07 11.79 23.93
CA GLU A 184 -8.47 12.64 25.06
C GLU A 184 -9.75 13.43 24.78
N LEU A 185 -10.00 13.76 23.50
CA LEU A 185 -11.13 14.58 23.05
C LEU A 185 -12.29 13.76 22.48
N LEU A 186 -11.99 12.65 21.83
CA LEU A 186 -12.96 11.84 21.09
C LEU A 186 -12.98 10.42 21.62
N SER A 187 -14.15 9.80 21.58
CA SER A 187 -14.29 8.37 21.86
C SER A 187 -13.63 7.50 20.80
N ASP A 188 -13.27 6.27 21.18
CA ASP A 188 -12.73 5.27 20.25
C ASP A 188 -13.63 5.03 19.02
N GLU A 189 -14.95 5.11 19.20
CA GLU A 189 -15.93 4.98 18.12
C GLU A 189 -15.83 6.13 17.13
N GLN A 190 -15.80 7.38 17.61
CA GLN A 190 -15.64 8.58 16.77
C GLN A 190 -14.30 8.57 16.02
N ILE A 191 -13.22 8.14 16.69
CA ILE A 191 -11.90 7.98 16.05
C ILE A 191 -11.96 6.93 14.94
N ALA A 192 -12.64 5.80 15.17
CA ALA A 192 -12.80 4.76 14.16
C ALA A 192 -13.60 5.24 12.94
N GLU A 193 -14.69 5.98 13.15
CA GLU A 193 -15.49 6.59 12.08
C GLU A 193 -14.65 7.58 11.24
N MET A 194 -13.91 8.47 11.92
CA MET A 194 -13.03 9.43 11.26
C MET A 194 -11.97 8.72 10.40
N GLN A 195 -11.32 7.70 10.94
CA GLN A 195 -10.37 6.88 10.19
C GLN A 195 -11.03 6.17 9.01
N GLY A 196 -12.28 5.72 9.16
CA GLY A 196 -13.09 5.15 8.08
C GLY A 196 -13.29 6.13 6.93
N VAL A 197 -13.66 7.38 7.23
CA VAL A 197 -13.81 8.45 6.23
C VAL A 197 -12.49 8.73 5.51
N MET A 198 -11.37 8.84 6.25
CA MET A 198 -10.05 9.04 5.65
C MET A 198 -9.62 7.88 4.75
N ARG A 199 -9.94 6.63 5.12
CA ARG A 199 -9.64 5.43 4.30
C ARG A 199 -10.53 5.35 3.07
N SER A 200 -11.80 5.78 3.15
CA SER A 200 -12.76 5.76 2.03
C SER A 200 -12.35 6.69 0.86
N GLY A 201 -11.54 7.72 1.12
CA GLY A 201 -10.97 8.61 0.10
C GLY A 201 -9.83 7.96 -0.72
N LYS A 202 -9.19 6.90 -0.20
CA LYS A 202 -8.28 6.04 -0.97
C LYS A 202 -9.12 5.08 -1.80
N GLY A 203 -9.70 5.60 -2.88
CA GLY A 203 -10.46 4.79 -3.83
C GLY A 203 -9.67 3.55 -4.26
N MET A 204 -10.22 2.38 -3.92
CA MET A 204 -10.04 1.10 -4.61
C MET A 204 -10.13 1.32 -6.12
N GLY A 205 -8.99 1.57 -6.76
CA GLY A 205 -8.87 1.75 -8.20
C GLY A 205 -8.65 0.44 -8.95
N TYR A 206 -9.37 -0.63 -8.59
CA TYR A 206 -9.36 -1.88 -9.33
C TYR A 206 -10.73 -2.13 -9.97
N GLY A 207 -10.79 -1.98 -11.29
CA GLY A 207 -11.66 -2.76 -12.18
C GLY A 207 -13.17 -2.55 -12.11
N LYS A 208 -13.69 -1.54 -12.81
CA LYS A 208 -14.96 -1.66 -13.56
C LYS A 208 -14.94 -0.74 -14.77
N ARG A 209 -14.30 -1.20 -15.85
CA ARG A 209 -14.67 -0.77 -17.21
C ARG A 209 -15.65 -1.83 -17.70
N GLY A 210 -16.94 -1.52 -17.59
CA GLY A 210 -18.00 -2.37 -18.13
C GLY A 210 -17.80 -2.48 -19.64
N GLY A 211 -17.48 -3.69 -20.09
CA GLY A 211 -17.60 -4.04 -21.50
C GLY A 211 -19.08 -4.10 -21.84
N GLU A 212 -19.61 -2.99 -22.36
CA GLU A 212 -20.84 -3.00 -23.13
C GLU A 212 -20.60 -3.87 -24.37
N ARG A 213 -21.02 -5.13 -24.27
CA ARG A 213 -21.24 -5.99 -25.43
C ARG A 213 -22.34 -5.35 -26.27
N ARG A 214 -21.93 -4.60 -27.29
CA ARG A 214 -22.79 -4.30 -28.43
C ARG A 214 -22.98 -5.60 -29.19
N ASN A 215 -24.14 -6.22 -29.00
CA ASN A 215 -24.66 -7.17 -29.98
C ASN A 215 -25.02 -6.37 -31.24
N ASN A 216 -24.33 -6.64 -32.33
CA ASN A 216 -24.89 -6.56 -33.67
C ASN A 216 -24.24 -7.64 -34.53
#